data_AF-A0A7K0N660-F1
#
_entry.id   AF-A0A7K0N660-F1
#
_cell.length_a   1.000
_cell.length_b   1.000
_cell.length_c   1.000
_cell.angle_alpha   90.00
_cell.angle_beta   90.00
_cell.angle_gamma   90.00
#
_symmetry.space_group_name_H-M   'P 1'
#
loop_
_entity.id
_entity.type
_entity.pdbx_description
1 polymer ?
#
loop_
_entity_poly.entity_id
_entity_poly.type
_entity_poly.pdbx_seq_one_letter_code
_entity_poly.pdbx_strand_id
1 'polypeptide(L)'
;MHHARVVPVSITGGLINGPTQWAIVLPVKALTGAKTRLLPADDPARPELALAFLRDVLSALSDSEAVAQVTVVTDDADVQQVAVEANHLWALESPHRGL
;
A
#
# COMPACT_ATOMS: atom_id res chain seq x y z
N MET A 1 5.41 19.58 11.62
CA MET A 1 4.19 18.99 12.24
C MET A 1 3.21 18.66 11.11
N HIS A 2 3.34 17.48 10.51
CA HIS A 2 2.44 17.03 9.43
C HIS A 2 1.43 16.04 10.02
N HIS A 3 0.19 16.49 10.18
CA HIS A 3 -0.91 15.66 10.68
C HIS A 3 -1.17 14.52 9.70
N ALA A 4 -1.17 13.29 10.22
CA ALA A 4 -1.69 12.12 9.52
C ALA A 4 -3.12 12.43 9.05
N ARG A 5 -3.30 12.59 7.74
CA ARG A 5 -4.61 12.84 7.16
C ARG A 5 -5.26 11.48 6.97
N VAL A 6 -6.08 11.06 7.93
CA VAL A 6 -7.02 9.95 7.71
C VAL A 6 -7.94 10.40 6.57
N VAL A 7 -7.74 9.86 5.38
CA VAL A 7 -8.61 10.14 4.24
C VAL A 7 -9.87 9.31 4.47
N PRO A 8 -11.06 9.93 4.60
CA PRO A 8 -12.29 9.16 4.77
C PRO A 8 -12.51 8.28 3.55
N VAL A 9 -12.56 6.97 3.78
CA VAL A 9 -12.97 5.99 2.77
C VAL A 9 -14.47 6.16 2.53
N SER A 10 -14.86 6.87 1.47
CA SER A 10 -16.26 6.88 1.02
C SER A 10 -16.49 5.66 0.12
N ILE A 11 -16.90 4.54 0.72
CA ILE A 11 -17.60 3.50 -0.05
C ILE A 11 -19.02 4.04 -0.25
N THR A 12 -19.36 4.55 -1.43
CA THR A 12 -20.76 4.75 -1.78
C THR A 12 -21.37 3.36 -1.78
N GLY A 13 -22.16 3.05 -0.75
CA GLY A 13 -22.79 1.73 -0.58
C GLY A 13 -23.45 1.29 -1.88
N GLY A 14 -22.85 0.28 -2.51
CA GLY A 14 -23.40 -0.34 -3.70
C GLY A 14 -24.78 -0.90 -3.37
N LEU A 15 -25.74 -0.55 -4.19
CA LEU A 15 -27.09 -1.09 -4.24
C LEU A 15 -27.06 -2.61 -3.98
N ILE A 16 -28.12 -3.13 -3.34
CA ILE A 16 -28.38 -4.55 -3.06
C ILE A 16 -28.33 -5.51 -4.28
N ASN A 17 -27.90 -5.04 -5.47
CA ASN A 17 -27.76 -5.76 -6.73
C ASN A 17 -26.48 -5.43 -7.55
N GLY A 18 -25.50 -4.68 -7.03
CA GLY A 18 -24.21 -4.39 -7.71
C GLY A 18 -23.06 -5.30 -7.23
N PRO A 19 -21.96 -5.46 -7.99
CA PRO A 19 -20.81 -6.24 -7.53
C PRO A 19 -20.20 -5.59 -6.27
N THR A 20 -19.95 -6.40 -5.25
CA THR A 20 -19.30 -5.95 -4.01
C THR A 20 -17.93 -5.35 -4.30
N GLN A 21 -17.71 -4.11 -3.89
CA GLN A 21 -16.41 -3.45 -4.00
C GLN A 21 -15.68 -3.37 -2.66
N TRP A 22 -14.36 -3.50 -2.70
CA TRP A 22 -13.48 -3.59 -1.54
C TRP A 22 -12.57 -2.36 -1.44
N ALA A 23 -12.31 -1.92 -0.21
CA ALA A 23 -11.17 -1.07 0.09
C ALA A 23 -10.05 -1.94 0.65
N ILE A 24 -8.86 -1.78 0.07
CA ILE A 24 -7.67 -2.54 0.42
C ILE A 24 -6.77 -1.68 1.30
N VAL A 25 -6.33 -2.25 2.42
CA VAL A 25 -5.23 -1.70 3.22
C VAL A 25 -4.01 -2.56 2.98
N LEU A 26 -2.96 -1.97 2.40
CA LEU A 26 -1.73 -2.67 2.02
C LEU A 26 -0.58 -2.24 2.96
N PRO A 27 -0.28 -3.01 4.02
CA PRO A 27 0.86 -2.72 4.89
C PRO A 27 2.18 -3.03 4.17
N VAL A 28 3.08 -2.06 4.14
CA VAL A 28 4.41 -2.17 3.52
C VAL A 28 5.44 -1.67 4.52
N LYS A 29 6.23 -2.59 5.06
CA LYS A 29 7.33 -2.28 5.96
C LYS A 29 8.47 -1.57 5.22
N ALA A 30 9.25 -0.81 5.97
CA ALA A 30 10.48 -0.17 5.49
C ALA A 30 11.37 -1.12 4.68
N LEU A 31 11.91 -0.61 3.57
CA LEU A 31 12.62 -1.38 2.56
C LEU A 31 13.88 -2.06 3.12
N THR A 32 14.52 -1.44 4.11
CA THR A 32 15.73 -1.95 4.79
C THR A 32 15.51 -3.30 5.51
N GLY A 33 14.28 -3.57 5.96
CA GLY A 33 13.89 -4.81 6.64
C GLY A 33 13.17 -5.81 5.74
N ALA A 34 12.93 -5.48 4.47
CA ALA A 34 12.14 -6.31 3.56
C ALA A 34 12.95 -7.47 2.97
N LYS A 35 12.21 -8.47 2.47
CA LYS A 35 12.70 -9.58 1.61
C LYS A 35 13.95 -10.31 2.14
N THR A 36 14.12 -10.40 3.45
CA THR A 36 15.27 -11.04 4.13
C THR A 36 15.44 -12.53 3.79
N ARG A 37 14.38 -13.18 3.30
CA ARG A 37 14.42 -14.58 2.82
C ARG A 37 14.85 -14.72 1.35
N LEU A 38 14.88 -13.63 0.59
CA LEU A 38 15.22 -13.62 -0.84
C LEU A 38 16.64 -13.10 -1.09
N LEU A 39 17.08 -12.10 -0.33
CA LEU A 39 18.40 -11.49 -0.49
C LEU A 39 19.04 -11.19 0.88
N PRO A 40 20.38 -11.27 0.99
CA PRO A 40 21.14 -10.83 2.15
C PRO A 40 20.90 -9.36 2.51
N ALA A 41 21.19 -8.99 3.76
CA ALA A 41 20.88 -7.66 4.27
C ALA A 41 21.67 -6.53 3.54
N ASP A 42 22.88 -6.84 3.11
CA ASP A 42 23.83 -5.95 2.45
C ASP A 42 23.70 -5.95 0.92
N ASP A 43 22.77 -6.73 0.36
CA ASP A 43 22.56 -6.75 -1.08
C ASP A 43 21.88 -5.45 -1.55
N PRO A 44 22.53 -4.65 -2.42
CA PRO A 44 21.99 -3.38 -2.88
C PRO A 44 20.72 -3.52 -3.71
N ALA A 45 20.44 -4.70 -4.29
CA ALA A 45 19.22 -4.95 -5.07
C ALA A 45 18.00 -5.23 -4.16
N ARG A 46 18.19 -5.42 -2.85
CA ARG A 46 17.08 -5.80 -1.95
C ARG A 46 15.99 -4.73 -1.80
N PRO A 47 16.31 -3.43 -1.63
CA PRO A 47 15.30 -2.37 -1.65
C PRO A 47 14.59 -2.27 -3.01
N GLU A 48 15.34 -2.35 -4.11
CA GLU A 48 14.79 -2.30 -5.46
C GLU A 48 13.82 -3.46 -5.72
N LEU A 49 14.18 -4.67 -5.28
CA LEU A 49 13.30 -5.83 -5.35
C LEU A 49 12.03 -5.62 -4.54
N ALA A 50 12.13 -5.07 -3.33
CA ALA A 50 10.94 -4.77 -2.52
C ALA A 50 10.00 -3.77 -3.22
N LEU A 51 10.55 -2.74 -3.87
CA LEU A 51 9.78 -1.78 -4.66
C LEU A 51 9.16 -2.42 -5.93
N ALA A 52 9.87 -3.30 -6.61
CA ALA A 52 9.32 -4.03 -7.76
C ALA A 52 8.08 -4.84 -7.36
N PHE A 53 8.16 -5.59 -6.25
CA PHE A 53 7.00 -6.31 -5.71
C PHE A 53 5.82 -5.40 -5.37
N LEU A 54 6.10 -4.22 -4.81
CA LEU A 54 5.03 -3.25 -4.52
C LEU A 54 4.34 -2.80 -5.80
N ARG A 55 5.12 -2.42 -6.83
CA ARG A 55 4.57 -1.98 -8.13
C ARG A 55 3.71 -3.07 -8.76
N ASP A 56 4.15 -4.33 -8.72
CA ASP A 56 3.38 -5.46 -9.24
C ASP A 56 2.04 -5.64 -8.51
N VAL A 57 2.05 -5.52 -7.18
CA VAL A 57 0.82 -5.61 -6.38
C VAL A 57 -0.14 -4.47 -6.69
N LEU A 58 0.35 -3.23 -6.75
CA LEU A 58 -0.51 -2.06 -7.03
C LEU A 58 -1.09 -2.13 -8.45
N SER A 59 -0.33 -2.61 -9.43
CA SER A 59 -0.84 -2.88 -10.78
C SER A 59 -1.98 -3.90 -10.74
N ALA A 60 -1.78 -5.04 -10.08
CA ALA A 60 -2.81 -6.08 -9.98
C ALA A 60 -4.08 -5.61 -9.25
N LEU A 61 -3.93 -4.73 -8.25
CA LEU A 61 -5.07 -4.13 -7.56
C LEU A 61 -5.80 -3.11 -8.44
N SER A 62 -5.07 -2.35 -9.27
CA SER A 62 -5.65 -1.36 -10.19
C SER A 62 -6.47 -2.01 -11.31
N ASP A 63 -6.07 -3.20 -11.74
CA ASP A 63 -6.77 -3.97 -12.78
C ASP A 63 -8.03 -4.69 -12.24
N SER A 64 -8.29 -4.64 -10.94
CA SER A 64 -9.42 -5.33 -10.31
C SER A 64 -10.65 -4.43 -10.17
N GLU A 65 -11.71 -4.72 -10.94
CA GLU A 65 -13.00 -4.00 -10.84
C GLU A 65 -13.66 -4.10 -9.46
N ALA A 66 -13.30 -5.14 -8.69
CA ALA A 66 -13.78 -5.34 -7.33
C ALA A 66 -13.06 -4.43 -6.31
N VAL A 67 -11.99 -3.73 -6.68
CA VAL A 67 -11.24 -2.85 -5.77
C VAL A 67 -11.65 -1.40 -6.03
N ALA A 68 -12.34 -0.79 -5.08
CA ALA A 68 -12.73 0.61 -5.16
C ALA A 68 -11.60 1.56 -4.70
N GLN A 69 -10.73 1.10 -3.80
CA GLN A 69 -9.68 1.94 -3.22
C GLN A 69 -8.54 1.10 -2.66
N VAL A 70 -7.32 1.63 -2.74
CA VAL A 70 -6.13 1.09 -2.06
C VAL A 70 -5.50 2.18 -1.20
N THR A 71 -5.17 1.84 0.05
CA THR A 71 -4.37 2.66 0.96
C THR A 71 -3.12 1.89 1.38
N VAL A 72 -1.95 2.40 1.03
CA VAL A 72 -0.65 1.84 1.43
C VAL A 72 -0.27 2.37 2.81
N VAL A 73 -0.03 1.48 3.77
CA VAL A 73 0.38 1.86 5.13
C VAL A 73 1.88 1.65 5.26
N THR A 74 2.64 2.73 5.47
CA THR A 74 4.09 2.68 5.51
C THR A 74 4.69 3.90 6.22
N ASP A 75 5.88 3.74 6.80
CA ASP A 75 6.73 4.82 7.29
C ASP A 75 7.85 5.20 6.31
N ASP A 76 7.96 4.49 5.18
CA ASP A 76 9.03 4.62 4.19
C ASP A 76 8.64 5.59 3.06
N ALA A 77 9.49 6.61 2.81
CA ALA A 77 9.20 7.67 1.86
C ALA A 77 9.21 7.19 0.39
N ASP A 78 10.05 6.21 0.05
CA ASP A 78 10.09 5.67 -1.31
C ASP A 78 8.83 4.86 -1.60
N VAL A 79 8.33 4.14 -0.60
CA VAL A 79 7.04 3.42 -0.69
C VAL A 79 5.87 4.39 -0.83
N GLN A 80 5.87 5.51 -0.09
CA GLN A 80 4.86 6.56 -0.24
C GLN A 80 4.86 7.14 -1.66
N GLN A 81 6.05 7.38 -2.22
CA GLN A 81 6.20 7.89 -3.58
C GLN A 81 5.64 6.90 -4.62
N VAL A 82 5.92 5.60 -4.49
CA VAL A 82 5.34 4.57 -5.37
C VAL A 82 3.81 4.52 -5.28
N ALA A 83 3.24 4.67 -4.08
CA ALA A 83 1.78 4.72 -3.92
C ALA A 83 1.18 5.92 -4.67
N VAL A 84 1.81 7.10 -4.57
CA VAL A 84 1.37 8.32 -5.28
C VAL A 84 1.49 8.16 -6.79
N GLU A 85 2.61 7.61 -7.29
CA GLU A 85 2.82 7.33 -8.73
C GLU A 85 1.75 6.39 -9.30
N ALA A 86 1.34 5.40 -8.51
CA ALA A 86 0.28 4.46 -8.86
C ALA A 86 -1.14 4.99 -8.60
N ASN A 87 -1.29 6.27 -8.25
CA ASN A 87 -2.58 6.90 -7.94
C ASN A 87 -3.36 6.22 -6.79
N HIS A 88 -2.62 5.75 -5.77
CA HIS A 88 -3.17 5.16 -4.56
C HIS A 88 -2.92 6.06 -3.34
N LEU A 89 -3.75 5.90 -2.31
CA LEU A 89 -3.59 6.62 -1.06
C LEU A 89 -2.45 6.00 -0.24
N TRP A 90 -1.89 6.79 0.68
CA TRP A 90 -0.99 6.28 1.70
C TRP A 90 -1.33 6.82 3.09
N ALA A 91 -0.96 6.06 4.11
CA ALA A 91 -1.09 6.43 5.51
C ALA A 91 0.17 6.03 6.28
N LEU A 92 0.52 6.79 7.31
CA LEU A 92 1.65 6.46 8.17
C LEU A 92 1.38 5.18 8.97
N GLU A 93 2.38 4.31 9.07
CA GLU A 93 2.35 3.22 10.04
C GLU A 93 2.31 3.83 11.46
N SER A 94 1.25 3.55 12.21
CA SER A 94 1.12 3.97 13.59
C SER A 94 1.56 2.83 14.51
N PRO A 95 2.61 2.99 15.33
CA PRO A 95 2.96 1.95 16.28
C PRO A 95 1.77 1.75 17.25
N HIS A 96 1.31 0.51 17.38
CA HIS A 96 0.29 0.05 18.33
C HIS A 96 -1.21 0.17 17.97
N ARG A 97 -1.58 0.45 16.72
CA ARG A 97 -2.92 0.07 16.22
C ARG A 97 -2.77 -0.91 15.08
N GLY A 98 -2.73 -2.19 15.42
CA GLY A 98 -3.21 -3.19 14.46
C GLY A 98 -4.63 -2.79 14.05
N LEU A 99 -4.93 -2.88 12.76
CA LEU A 99 -6.32 -2.95 12.33
C LEU A 99 -6.97 -4.19 12.94
#